data_AF-A0A958GY52-F1
#
_entry.id   AF-A0A958GY52-F1
#
_cell.length_a   1.000
_cell.length_b   1.000
_cell.length_c   1.000
_cell.angle_alpha   90.00
_cell.angle_beta   90.00
_cell.angle_gamma   90.00
#
_symmetry.space_group_name_H-M   'P 1'
#
loop_
_entity.id
_entity.type
_entity.pdbx_description
1 polymer ?
#
loop_
_entity_poly.entity_id
_entity_poly.type
_entity_poly.pdbx_seq_one_letter_code
_entity_poly.pdbx_strand_id
1 'polypeptide(L)'
;MKKIRELHRSAMDIAEQATQARRREELSLATELFAKAFELEKKAADALRSVNEMEPDRSILFRSAAALALEANLCDEAEKLAAAGLAGNAPSAIAEELRHVLEQAQFSRHLATKGIELGPSEFQLSISGRGVGFGFAPVQMVWGRIESLSKMLQRTAERRVGANYREKGRPSEKIRILAEPYLSTPRPASFALTIRVGSTQLNLSDEFGPTISSSDIVEDVLTGLACYEREDAVALQDLIPEDAYYRNFLNLARSIAPDGDLVTQVGFTAGVGEKERKIALRRPRGSTSKMISHATSLEDVADEIVEIEGLLQYADSTRTEDKIKVLADDGKTITVTVLEGMMADIVRPLWDRRVRVRGKPYRKGILLDEIYPIDE
;
A
#
# COMPACT_ATOMS: atom_id res chain seq x y z
N MET A 1 -15.47 39.53 -3.86
CA MET A 1 -15.90 38.38 -4.71
C MET A 1 -15.22 38.27 -6.06
N LYS A 2 -15.26 39.27 -6.96
CA LYS A 2 -14.67 39.16 -8.31
C LYS A 2 -13.18 38.73 -8.30
N LYS A 3 -12.36 39.40 -7.48
CA LYS A 3 -10.93 39.08 -7.32
C LYS A 3 -10.66 37.67 -6.78
N ILE A 4 -11.52 37.15 -5.89
CA ILE A 4 -11.40 35.80 -5.33
C ILE A 4 -11.66 34.75 -6.43
N ARG A 5 -12.72 34.96 -7.23
CA ARG A 5 -13.03 34.08 -8.37
C ARG A 5 -11.95 34.10 -9.44
N GLU A 6 -11.33 35.25 -9.69
CA GLU A 6 -10.19 35.37 -10.61
C GLU A 6 -8.98 34.58 -10.10
N LEU A 7 -8.62 34.70 -8.82
CA LEU A 7 -7.55 33.92 -8.20
C LEU A 7 -7.82 32.41 -8.31
N HIS A 8 -9.03 31.98 -7.95
CA HIS A 8 -9.43 30.57 -8.01
C HIS A 8 -9.33 30.00 -9.43
N ARG A 9 -9.88 30.71 -10.42
CA ARG A 9 -9.81 30.27 -11.81
C ARG A 9 -8.38 30.16 -12.30
N SER A 10 -7.53 31.15 -12.01
CA SER A 10 -6.11 31.09 -12.38
C SER A 10 -5.37 29.96 -11.66
N ALA A 11 -5.72 29.63 -10.42
CA ALA A 11 -5.18 28.47 -9.73
C ALA A 11 -5.56 27.17 -10.44
N MET A 12 -6.83 27.00 -10.82
CA MET A 12 -7.32 25.81 -11.53
C MET A 12 -6.67 25.66 -12.91
N ASP A 13 -6.47 26.75 -13.66
CA ASP A 13 -5.79 26.73 -14.96
C ASP A 13 -4.33 26.24 -14.85
N ILE A 14 -3.63 26.60 -13.77
CA ILE A 14 -2.26 26.14 -13.49
C ILE A 14 -2.26 24.69 -12.99
N ALA A 15 -3.21 24.31 -12.15
CA ALA A 15 -3.34 22.94 -11.64
C ALA A 15 -3.61 21.92 -12.76
N GLU A 16 -4.37 22.33 -13.79
CA GLU A 16 -4.58 21.52 -14.99
C GLU A 16 -3.26 21.31 -15.75
N GLN A 17 -2.46 22.36 -15.92
CA GLN A 17 -1.11 22.26 -16.52
C GLN A 17 -0.20 21.34 -15.71
N ALA A 18 -0.23 21.44 -14.37
CA ALA A 18 0.52 20.56 -13.48
C ALA A 18 0.13 19.09 -13.67
N THR A 19 -1.17 18.82 -13.82
CA THR A 19 -1.70 17.49 -14.07
C THR A 19 -1.23 16.94 -15.42
N GLN A 20 -1.17 17.77 -16.46
CA GLN A 20 -0.62 17.39 -17.76
C GLN A 20 0.87 17.08 -17.70
N ALA A 21 1.66 17.91 -17.01
CA ALA A 21 3.10 17.66 -16.78
C ALA A 21 3.31 16.33 -16.05
N ARG A 22 2.50 16.03 -15.02
CA ARG A 22 2.56 14.76 -14.29
C ARG A 22 2.27 13.56 -15.21
N ARG A 23 1.30 13.66 -16.13
CA ARG A 23 1.01 12.62 -17.12
C ARG A 23 2.14 12.39 -18.13
N ARG A 24 2.96 13.41 -18.37
CA ARG A 24 4.19 13.33 -19.19
C ARG A 24 5.42 12.91 -18.39
N GLU A 25 5.24 12.51 -17.13
CA GLU A 25 6.30 12.13 -16.19
C GLU A 25 7.30 13.26 -15.87
N GLU A 26 6.92 14.52 -16.13
CA GLU A 26 7.69 15.72 -15.80
C GLU A 26 7.46 16.12 -14.33
N LEU A 27 7.82 15.23 -13.40
CA LEU A 27 7.44 15.31 -11.99
C LEU A 27 7.91 16.60 -11.28
N SER A 28 9.10 17.11 -11.62
CA SER A 28 9.64 18.34 -11.04
C SER A 28 8.80 19.56 -11.46
N LEU A 29 8.49 19.65 -12.76
CA LEU A 29 7.66 20.74 -13.29
C LEU A 29 6.24 20.67 -12.74
N ALA A 30 5.66 19.47 -12.64
CA ALA A 30 4.34 19.28 -12.04
C ALA A 30 4.31 19.82 -10.61
N THR A 31 5.32 19.49 -9.79
CA THR A 31 5.43 19.95 -8.40
C THR A 31 5.50 21.49 -8.32
N GLU A 32 6.31 22.12 -9.18
CA GLU A 32 6.41 23.59 -9.24
C GLU A 32 5.10 24.27 -9.64
N LEU A 33 4.38 23.70 -10.62
CA LEU A 33 3.09 24.22 -11.07
C LEU A 33 2.03 24.07 -9.97
N PHE A 34 1.98 22.95 -9.27
CA PHE A 34 1.10 22.78 -8.10
C PHE A 34 1.40 23.80 -7.01
N ALA A 35 2.68 24.08 -6.72
CA ALA A 35 3.04 25.12 -5.75
C ALA A 35 2.56 26.52 -6.16
N LYS A 36 2.64 26.86 -7.45
CA LYS A 36 2.10 28.15 -7.97
C LYS A 36 0.58 28.23 -7.86
N ALA A 37 -0.13 27.15 -8.21
CA ALA A 37 -1.58 27.07 -8.08
C ALA A 37 -2.00 27.22 -6.60
N PHE A 38 -1.31 26.51 -5.70
CA PHE A 38 -1.50 26.59 -4.27
C PHE A 38 -1.42 28.03 -3.74
N GLU A 39 -0.41 28.80 -4.13
CA GLU A 39 -0.24 30.19 -3.67
C GLU A 39 -1.41 31.11 -4.05
N LEU A 40 -2.00 30.90 -5.23
CA LEU A 40 -3.19 31.65 -5.67
C LEU A 40 -4.42 31.23 -4.88
N GLU A 41 -4.60 29.93 -4.70
CA GLU A 41 -5.76 29.37 -3.99
C GLU A 41 -5.72 29.72 -2.50
N LYS A 42 -4.54 29.68 -1.88
CA LYS A 42 -4.33 30.11 -0.49
C LYS A 42 -4.71 31.58 -0.31
N LYS A 43 -4.32 32.47 -1.23
CA LYS A 43 -4.73 33.89 -1.19
C LYS A 43 -6.24 34.05 -1.30
N ALA A 44 -6.90 33.23 -2.12
CA ALA A 44 -8.35 33.22 -2.24
C ALA A 44 -9.02 32.73 -0.94
N ALA A 45 -8.53 31.64 -0.35
CA ALA A 45 -9.03 31.08 0.90
C ALA A 45 -8.80 32.04 2.09
N ASP A 46 -7.61 32.62 2.22
CA ASP A 46 -7.25 33.56 3.28
C ASP A 46 -8.11 34.82 3.26
N ALA A 47 -8.56 35.27 2.08
CA ALA A 47 -9.48 36.39 1.95
C ALA A 47 -10.86 36.12 2.59
N LEU A 48 -11.24 34.85 2.77
CA LEU A 48 -12.49 34.42 3.41
C LEU A 48 -12.27 33.80 4.80
N ARG A 49 -11.04 33.84 5.34
CA ARG A 49 -10.66 33.11 6.57
C ARG A 49 -11.61 33.34 7.74
N SER A 50 -12.07 34.58 7.93
CA SER A 50 -12.91 35.00 9.06
C SER A 50 -14.38 35.23 8.67
N VAL A 51 -14.80 34.86 7.46
CA VAL A 51 -16.15 35.15 6.93
C VAL A 51 -16.96 33.87 6.81
N ASN A 52 -17.46 33.37 7.95
CA ASN A 52 -18.17 32.09 8.03
C ASN A 52 -19.56 32.13 7.36
N GLU A 53 -20.11 33.31 7.08
CA GLU A 53 -21.40 33.45 6.38
C GLU A 53 -21.30 33.11 4.88
N MET A 54 -20.08 32.96 4.36
CA MET A 54 -19.81 32.69 2.95
C MET A 54 -19.62 31.21 2.62
N GLU A 55 -20.11 30.32 3.48
CA GLU A 55 -20.16 28.89 3.18
C GLU A 55 -21.23 28.62 2.09
N PRO A 56 -20.98 27.70 1.13
CA PRO A 56 -19.84 26.77 1.06
C PRO A 56 -18.58 27.33 0.39
N ASP A 57 -18.62 28.50 -0.26
CA ASP A 57 -17.52 29.04 -1.07
C ASP A 57 -16.20 29.10 -0.27
N ARG A 58 -16.28 29.48 1.01
CA ARG A 58 -15.14 29.49 1.94
C ARG A 58 -14.54 28.09 2.10
N SER A 59 -15.30 27.10 2.54
CA SER A 59 -14.78 25.73 2.77
C SER A 59 -14.29 25.06 1.48
N ILE A 60 -14.91 25.35 0.32
CA ILE A 60 -14.43 24.88 -0.98
C ILE A 60 -13.02 25.42 -1.27
N LEU A 61 -12.77 26.73 -1.07
CA LEU A 61 -11.46 27.33 -1.30
C LEU A 61 -10.40 26.78 -0.33
N PHE A 62 -10.74 26.61 0.95
CA PHE A 62 -9.82 25.99 1.91
C PHE A 62 -9.47 24.55 1.54
N ARG A 63 -10.47 23.76 1.15
CA ARG A 63 -10.26 22.37 0.72
C ARG A 63 -9.41 22.31 -0.55
N SER A 64 -9.71 23.17 -1.51
CA SER A 64 -8.97 23.30 -2.78
C SER A 64 -7.50 23.68 -2.53
N ALA A 65 -7.25 24.71 -1.70
CA ALA A 65 -5.90 25.14 -1.36
C ALA A 65 -5.13 24.04 -0.62
N ALA A 66 -5.77 23.34 0.31
CA ALA A 66 -5.15 22.25 1.05
C ALA A 66 -4.81 21.05 0.15
N ALA A 67 -5.67 20.71 -0.81
CA ALA A 67 -5.40 19.65 -1.79
C ALA A 67 -4.23 20.02 -2.73
N LEU A 68 -4.16 21.25 -3.22
CA LEU A 68 -3.04 21.73 -4.03
C LEU A 68 -1.73 21.75 -3.24
N ALA A 69 -1.79 22.09 -1.95
CA ALA A 69 -0.63 22.02 -1.06
C ALA A 69 -0.08 20.59 -0.94
N LEU A 70 -0.95 19.57 -0.87
CA LEU A 70 -0.52 18.16 -0.87
C LEU A 70 0.20 17.77 -2.16
N GLU A 71 -0.37 18.13 -3.31
CA GLU A 71 0.22 17.86 -4.62
C GLU A 71 1.58 18.57 -4.80
N ALA A 72 1.76 19.72 -4.14
CA ALA A 72 3.02 20.46 -4.08
C ALA A 72 4.01 19.95 -3.00
N ASN A 73 3.69 18.87 -2.28
CA ASN A 73 4.44 18.36 -1.13
C ASN A 73 4.56 19.33 0.08
N LEU A 74 3.70 20.35 0.16
CA LEU A 74 3.64 21.35 1.24
C LEU A 74 2.72 20.90 2.38
N CYS A 75 3.06 19.76 3.00
CA CYS A 75 2.19 19.06 3.94
C CYS A 75 1.81 19.90 5.18
N ASP A 76 2.73 20.69 5.73
CA ASP A 76 2.44 21.55 6.89
C ASP A 76 1.42 22.65 6.54
N GLU A 77 1.42 23.16 5.31
CA GLU A 77 0.43 24.15 4.86
C GLU A 77 -0.92 23.49 4.56
N ALA A 78 -0.92 22.29 3.98
CA ALA A 78 -2.13 21.49 3.79
C ALA A 78 -2.86 21.26 5.12
N GLU A 79 -2.13 20.87 6.17
CA GLU A 79 -2.68 20.65 7.52
C GLU A 79 -3.32 21.92 8.08
N LYS A 80 -2.61 23.05 8.03
CA LYS A 80 -3.11 24.35 8.52
C LYS A 80 -4.38 24.79 7.79
N LEU A 81 -4.43 24.64 6.48
CA LEU A 81 -5.55 25.06 5.65
C LEU A 81 -6.77 24.15 5.84
N ALA A 82 -6.56 22.83 5.90
CA ALA A 82 -7.65 21.89 6.16
C ALA A 82 -8.26 22.14 7.55
N ALA A 83 -7.43 22.35 8.58
CA ALA A 83 -7.90 22.71 9.92
C ALA A 83 -8.64 24.06 9.94
N ALA A 84 -8.15 25.07 9.22
CA ALA A 84 -8.82 26.37 9.12
C ALA A 84 -10.19 26.29 8.41
N GLY A 85 -10.31 25.43 7.38
CA GLY A 85 -11.59 25.14 6.73
C GLY A 85 -12.58 24.51 7.71
N LEU A 86 -12.16 23.47 8.44
CA LEU A 86 -12.96 22.75 9.44
C LEU A 86 -13.36 23.60 10.64
N ALA A 87 -12.58 24.63 10.99
CA ALA A 87 -12.90 25.55 12.07
C ALA A 87 -14.09 26.48 11.76
N GLY A 88 -14.57 26.53 10.51
CA GLY A 88 -15.77 27.26 10.11
C GLY A 88 -17.03 26.39 10.14
N ASN A 89 -18.06 26.81 9.38
CA ASN A 89 -19.34 26.10 9.29
C ASN A 89 -19.43 25.28 7.99
N ALA A 90 -18.39 24.50 7.68
CA ALA A 90 -18.31 23.72 6.45
C ALA A 90 -19.49 22.72 6.38
N PRO A 91 -20.23 22.65 5.25
CA PRO A 91 -21.22 21.62 5.03
C PRO A 91 -20.62 20.22 5.15
N SER A 92 -21.42 19.25 5.60
CA SER A 92 -20.94 17.90 5.95
C SER A 92 -20.08 17.25 4.86
N ALA A 93 -20.51 17.32 3.60
CA ALA A 93 -19.76 16.75 2.47
C ALA A 93 -18.36 17.38 2.31
N ILE A 94 -18.25 18.70 2.42
CA ILE A 94 -16.96 19.40 2.29
C ILE A 94 -16.11 19.21 3.55
N ALA A 95 -16.74 19.09 4.72
CA ALA A 95 -16.05 18.75 5.95
C ALA A 95 -15.39 17.37 5.87
N GLU A 96 -16.04 16.36 5.27
CA GLU A 96 -15.42 15.06 5.01
C GLU A 96 -14.23 15.17 4.03
N GLU A 97 -14.37 15.93 2.94
CA GLU A 97 -13.25 16.17 2.02
C GLU A 97 -12.06 16.86 2.73
N LEU A 98 -12.33 17.83 3.60
CA LEU A 98 -11.31 18.51 4.41
C LEU A 98 -10.63 17.57 5.42
N ARG A 99 -11.39 16.69 6.08
CA ARG A 99 -10.84 15.67 6.98
C ARG A 99 -9.93 14.71 6.21
N HIS A 100 -10.35 14.27 5.03
CA HIS A 100 -9.54 13.41 4.17
C HIS A 100 -8.21 14.09 3.76
N VAL A 101 -8.24 15.38 3.39
CA VAL A 101 -7.01 16.13 3.09
C VAL A 101 -6.12 16.29 4.32
N LEU A 102 -6.72 16.54 5.50
CA LEU A 102 -5.99 16.65 6.76
C LEU A 102 -5.28 15.33 7.12
N GLU A 103 -5.97 14.20 6.98
CA GLU A 103 -5.41 12.86 7.20
C GLU A 103 -4.23 12.58 6.26
N GLN A 104 -4.37 12.93 4.98
CA GLN A 104 -3.26 12.81 4.02
C GLN A 104 -2.07 13.70 4.38
N ALA A 105 -2.30 14.93 4.83
CA ALA A 105 -1.24 15.84 5.24
C ALA A 105 -0.48 15.30 6.47
N GLN A 106 -1.22 14.84 7.47
CA GLN A 106 -0.67 14.24 8.69
C GLN A 106 0.12 12.96 8.36
N PHE A 107 -0.41 12.11 7.51
CA PHE A 107 0.29 10.91 7.06
C PHE A 107 1.59 11.22 6.33
N SER A 108 1.58 12.18 5.39
CA SER A 108 2.81 12.59 4.69
C SER A 108 3.86 13.16 5.66
N ARG A 109 3.44 13.80 6.76
CA ARG A 109 4.35 14.20 7.84
C ARG A 109 4.88 13.00 8.62
N HIS A 110 4.09 11.94 8.79
CA HIS A 110 4.54 10.69 9.41
C HIS A 110 5.52 9.90 8.53
N LEU A 111 5.42 10.04 7.20
CA LEU A 111 6.41 9.51 6.26
C LEU A 111 7.75 10.26 6.32
N ALA A 112 7.78 11.50 6.83
CA ALA A 112 9.03 12.23 6.97
C ALA A 112 9.86 11.65 8.12
N THR A 113 11.12 11.27 7.86
CA THR A 113 11.96 10.59 8.84
C THR A 113 12.31 11.47 10.05
N LYS A 114 12.13 12.80 9.98
CA LYS A 114 12.34 13.81 11.05
C LYS A 114 13.42 13.39 12.05
N GLY A 115 14.69 13.52 11.64
CA GLY A 115 15.84 13.30 12.51
C GLY A 115 16.27 11.84 12.67
N ILE A 116 15.79 10.93 11.83
CA ILE A 116 16.29 9.56 11.74
C ILE A 116 17.05 9.43 10.42
N GLU A 117 18.34 9.12 10.50
CA GLU A 117 19.09 8.64 9.33
C GLU A 117 18.79 7.16 9.16
N LEU A 118 18.13 6.81 8.06
CA LEU A 118 17.89 5.42 7.69
C LEU A 118 19.11 4.88 6.97
N GLY A 119 19.60 3.73 7.43
CA GLY A 119 20.63 2.98 6.71
C GLY A 119 20.11 2.43 5.37
N PRO A 120 21.00 2.00 4.45
CA PRO A 120 20.61 1.44 3.14
C PRO A 120 19.69 0.21 3.24
N SER A 121 19.83 -0.59 4.30
CA SER A 121 19.00 -1.77 4.58
C SER A 121 17.84 -1.47 5.53
N GLU A 122 17.51 -0.20 5.75
CA GLU A 122 16.44 0.23 6.66
C GLU A 122 15.33 0.95 5.91
N PHE A 123 14.10 0.67 6.32
CA PHE A 123 12.94 1.46 5.92
C PHE A 123 11.97 1.61 7.08
N GLN A 124 11.22 2.69 7.06
CA GLN A 124 10.16 2.96 8.00
C GLN A 124 8.82 2.49 7.44
N LEU A 125 8.12 1.66 8.21
CA LEU A 125 6.72 1.32 8.02
C LEU A 125 5.87 2.28 8.85
N SER A 126 4.87 2.91 8.24
CA SER A 126 3.88 3.76 8.92
C SER A 126 2.48 3.27 8.61
N ILE A 127 1.58 3.37 9.58
CA ILE A 127 0.18 2.96 9.43
C ILE A 127 -0.68 4.12 9.90
N SER A 128 -1.74 4.43 9.15
CA SER A 128 -2.75 5.41 9.53
C SER A 128 -4.16 4.97 9.16
N GLY A 129 -5.13 5.54 9.85
CA GLY A 129 -6.55 5.24 9.69
C GLY A 129 -7.29 5.44 11.00
N ARG A 130 -8.62 5.32 10.96
CA ARG A 130 -9.50 5.55 12.11
C ARG A 130 -9.21 4.65 13.31
N GLY A 131 -8.68 3.45 13.05
CA GLY A 131 -8.29 2.49 14.09
C GLY A 131 -6.90 2.71 14.67
N VAL A 132 -6.12 3.66 14.15
CA VAL A 132 -4.73 3.90 14.55
C VAL A 132 -4.61 5.27 15.21
N GLY A 133 -4.00 5.30 16.40
CA GLY A 133 -3.74 6.55 17.11
C GLY A 133 -2.26 6.85 17.31
N PHE A 134 -2.00 7.84 18.16
CA PHE A 134 -0.68 8.41 18.40
C PHE A 134 0.25 7.43 19.14
N GLY A 135 0.90 6.54 18.39
CA GLY A 135 1.81 5.52 18.93
C GLY A 135 1.13 4.21 19.32
N PHE A 136 -0.14 4.02 18.97
CA PHE A 136 -0.90 2.81 19.27
C PHE A 136 -1.75 2.37 18.07
N ALA A 137 -1.81 1.06 17.84
CA ALA A 137 -2.62 0.42 16.81
C ALA A 137 -3.06 -0.96 17.29
N PRO A 138 -4.22 -1.47 16.86
CA PRO A 138 -4.65 -2.83 17.15
C PRO A 138 -3.61 -3.85 16.69
N VAL A 139 -3.24 -4.79 17.56
CA VAL A 139 -2.18 -5.76 17.30
C VAL A 139 -2.39 -6.51 15.99
N GLN A 140 -3.63 -6.92 15.70
CA GLN A 140 -3.96 -7.67 14.47
C GLN A 140 -3.73 -6.85 13.19
N MET A 141 -3.91 -5.52 13.24
CA MET A 141 -3.68 -4.62 12.09
C MET A 141 -2.20 -4.41 11.79
N VAL A 142 -1.36 -4.59 12.79
CA VAL A 142 0.09 -4.41 12.69
C VAL A 142 0.77 -5.73 12.37
N TRP A 143 0.51 -6.74 13.19
CA TRP A 143 1.22 -8.01 13.15
C TRP A 143 1.03 -8.74 11.83
N GLY A 144 -0.21 -8.78 11.30
CA GLY A 144 -0.47 -9.39 10.00
C GLY A 144 0.34 -8.75 8.86
N ARG A 145 0.51 -7.41 8.89
CA ARG A 145 1.30 -6.69 7.88
C ARG A 145 2.79 -6.97 8.03
N ILE A 146 3.29 -7.02 9.26
CA ILE A 146 4.68 -7.36 9.55
C ILE A 146 4.99 -8.80 9.10
N GLU A 147 4.09 -9.75 9.35
CA GLU A 147 4.26 -11.14 8.91
C GLU A 147 4.27 -11.24 7.38
N SER A 148 3.32 -10.60 6.70
CA SER A 148 3.29 -10.55 5.23
C SER A 148 4.53 -9.88 4.64
N LEU A 149 5.02 -8.81 5.26
CA LEU A 149 6.24 -8.12 4.87
C LEU A 149 7.49 -8.99 5.08
N SER A 150 7.57 -9.70 6.20
CA SER A 150 8.65 -10.65 6.47
C SER A 150 8.71 -11.76 5.40
N LYS A 151 7.56 -12.33 5.05
CA LYS A 151 7.45 -13.30 3.94
C LYS A 151 7.88 -12.67 2.62
N MET A 152 7.41 -11.45 2.33
CA MET A 152 7.75 -10.74 1.09
C MET A 152 9.26 -10.52 0.95
N LEU A 153 9.94 -10.06 2.02
CA LEU A 153 11.39 -9.91 2.06
C LEU A 153 12.11 -11.23 1.80
N GLN A 154 11.67 -12.33 2.44
CA GLN A 154 12.26 -13.65 2.24
C GLN A 154 12.09 -14.17 0.80
N ARG A 155 10.89 -14.01 0.22
CA ARG A 155 10.60 -14.44 -1.16
C ARG A 155 11.36 -13.61 -2.19
N THR A 156 11.47 -12.30 -1.96
CA THR A 156 12.33 -11.44 -2.77
C THR A 156 13.79 -11.90 -2.67
N ALA A 157 14.29 -12.23 -1.48
CA ALA A 157 15.66 -12.75 -1.34
C ALA A 157 15.87 -14.08 -2.08
N GLU A 158 14.95 -15.04 -1.96
CA GLU A 158 15.00 -16.33 -2.70
C GLU A 158 15.08 -16.09 -4.21
N ARG A 159 14.19 -15.25 -4.74
CA ARG A 159 14.15 -14.90 -6.16
C ARG A 159 15.44 -14.23 -6.63
N ARG A 160 15.92 -13.26 -5.86
CA ARG A 160 17.11 -12.48 -6.22
C ARG A 160 18.35 -13.36 -6.30
N VAL A 161 18.49 -14.37 -5.45
CA VAL A 161 19.59 -15.35 -5.56
C VAL A 161 19.36 -16.45 -6.60
N GLY A 162 18.28 -16.37 -7.39
CA GLY A 162 17.94 -17.31 -8.45
C GLY A 162 17.41 -18.66 -7.96
N ALA A 163 16.84 -18.72 -6.75
CA ALA A 163 16.25 -19.95 -6.23
C ALA A 163 14.85 -20.17 -6.82
N ASN A 164 14.54 -21.42 -7.19
CA ASN A 164 13.18 -21.81 -7.58
C ASN A 164 12.18 -21.52 -6.45
N TYR A 165 10.94 -21.20 -6.83
CA TYR A 165 9.87 -20.97 -5.86
C TYR A 165 9.66 -22.20 -4.96
N ARG A 166 9.45 -21.94 -3.67
CA ARG A 166 9.37 -22.98 -2.65
C ARG A 166 7.99 -23.01 -2.00
N GLU A 167 7.23 -24.08 -2.25
CA GLU A 167 5.90 -24.33 -1.63
C GLU A 167 5.96 -24.94 -0.22
N LYS A 168 7.07 -25.61 0.11
CA LYS A 168 7.21 -26.39 1.35
C LYS A 168 8.61 -26.24 1.95
N GLY A 169 8.73 -26.52 3.25
CA GLY A 169 10.00 -26.41 3.98
C GLY A 169 10.29 -25.00 4.49
N ARG A 170 11.47 -24.82 5.08
CA ARG A 170 11.96 -23.52 5.58
C ARG A 170 12.95 -22.92 4.58
N PRO A 171 13.07 -21.58 4.50
CA PRO A 171 14.13 -20.94 3.72
C PRO A 171 15.51 -21.35 4.24
N SER A 172 16.51 -21.32 3.36
CA SER A 172 17.89 -21.61 3.74
C SER A 172 18.40 -20.61 4.79
N GLU A 173 19.41 -21.00 5.57
CA GLU A 173 20.00 -20.13 6.59
C GLU A 173 20.50 -18.81 6.00
N LYS A 174 21.13 -18.87 4.82
CA LYS A 174 21.59 -17.67 4.09
C LYS A 174 20.44 -16.70 3.78
N ILE A 175 19.32 -17.22 3.28
CA ILE A 175 18.12 -16.39 2.99
C ILE A 175 17.55 -15.79 4.26
N ARG A 176 17.47 -16.57 5.34
CA ARG A 176 16.99 -16.08 6.63
C ARG A 176 17.85 -14.91 7.11
N ILE A 177 19.17 -15.08 7.16
CA ILE A 177 20.09 -14.01 7.58
C ILE A 177 19.96 -12.77 6.70
N LEU A 178 19.82 -12.95 5.38
CA LEU A 178 19.79 -11.86 4.41
C LEU A 178 18.48 -11.03 4.48
N ALA A 179 17.36 -11.66 4.83
CA ALA A 179 16.02 -11.06 4.80
C ALA A 179 15.33 -10.98 6.17
N GLU A 180 16.02 -11.27 7.28
CA GLU A 180 15.46 -11.19 8.63
C GLU A 180 15.12 -9.72 8.96
N PRO A 181 13.86 -9.39 9.30
CA PRO A 181 13.49 -8.05 9.72
C PRO A 181 13.67 -7.86 11.24
N TYR A 182 14.25 -6.73 11.63
CA TYR A 182 14.38 -6.28 13.01
C TYR A 182 13.58 -4.98 13.21
N LEU A 183 12.71 -4.96 14.21
CA LEU A 183 11.81 -3.85 14.49
C LEU A 183 12.37 -2.94 15.58
N SER A 184 12.31 -1.63 15.36
CA SER A 184 12.52 -0.64 16.42
C SER A 184 11.28 -0.46 17.28
N THR A 185 11.40 0.33 18.35
CA THR A 185 10.23 0.83 19.08
C THR A 185 9.38 1.74 18.17
N PRO A 186 8.04 1.77 18.36
CA PRO A 186 7.17 2.72 17.67
C PRO A 186 7.52 4.17 18.00
N ARG A 187 7.40 5.06 17.01
CA ARG A 187 7.62 6.49 17.22
C ARG A 187 6.49 7.13 18.04
N PRO A 188 6.77 8.13 18.88
CA PRO A 188 5.72 8.94 19.49
C PRO A 188 4.91 9.70 18.43
N ALA A 189 3.61 9.89 18.69
CA ALA A 189 2.71 10.67 17.85
C ALA A 189 2.46 10.13 16.43
N SER A 190 2.82 8.88 16.13
CA SER A 190 2.33 8.12 14.96
C SER A 190 2.53 6.63 15.22
N PHE A 191 1.83 5.74 14.53
CA PHE A 191 2.23 4.33 14.53
C PHE A 191 3.22 4.09 13.38
N ALA A 192 4.49 4.43 13.63
CA ALA A 192 5.59 4.19 12.70
C ALA A 192 6.70 3.37 13.34
N LEU A 193 7.17 2.35 12.62
CA LEU A 193 8.20 1.39 13.01
C LEU A 193 9.37 1.51 12.03
N THR A 194 10.60 1.60 12.51
CA THR A 194 11.78 1.39 11.66
C THR A 194 12.07 -0.10 11.58
N ILE A 195 12.24 -0.60 10.37
CA ILE A 195 12.55 -1.99 10.06
C ILE A 195 13.93 -2.03 9.43
N ARG A 196 14.86 -2.73 10.10
CA ARG A 196 16.17 -3.07 9.54
C ARG A 196 16.11 -4.48 8.96
N VAL A 197 16.61 -4.67 7.75
CA VAL A 197 16.67 -5.98 7.09
C VAL A 197 18.11 -6.48 7.06
N GLY A 198 18.30 -7.76 7.37
CA GLY A 198 19.62 -8.39 7.40
C GLY A 198 20.21 -8.49 8.81
N SER A 199 21.45 -8.99 8.93
CA SER A 199 22.08 -9.17 10.24
C SER A 199 22.34 -7.85 10.97
N THR A 200 22.19 -7.86 12.30
CA THR A 200 22.60 -6.75 13.18
C THR A 200 24.13 -6.65 13.31
N GLN A 201 24.86 -7.69 12.92
CA GLN A 201 26.31 -7.74 12.86
C GLN A 201 26.79 -7.43 11.43
N LEU A 202 27.58 -6.35 11.30
CA LEU A 202 28.07 -5.79 10.03
C LEU A 202 28.92 -6.73 9.16
N ASN A 203 29.37 -7.89 9.67
CA ASN A 203 30.47 -8.66 9.04
C ASN A 203 30.10 -10.08 8.58
N LEU A 204 28.85 -10.53 8.74
CA LEU A 204 28.46 -11.90 8.32
C LEU A 204 28.12 -12.01 6.83
N SER A 205 27.87 -10.89 6.14
CA SER A 205 27.56 -10.86 4.71
C SER A 205 28.81 -10.94 3.82
N ASP A 206 29.95 -10.41 4.28
CA ASP A 206 31.10 -10.14 3.41
C ASP A 206 32.01 -11.37 3.19
N GLU A 207 32.04 -12.33 4.13
CA GLU A 207 32.91 -13.51 4.00
C GLU A 207 32.28 -14.67 3.21
N PHE A 208 30.96 -14.68 2.97
CA PHE A 208 30.25 -15.80 2.31
C PHE A 208 29.03 -15.40 1.45
N GLY A 209 28.88 -14.10 1.15
CA GLY A 209 27.64 -13.55 0.61
C GLY A 209 27.33 -13.93 -0.85
N PRO A 210 26.04 -14.10 -1.22
CA PRO A 210 25.63 -13.97 -2.62
C PRO A 210 25.97 -12.55 -3.15
N THR A 211 25.93 -12.33 -4.46
CA THR A 211 26.17 -11.02 -5.13
C THR A 211 25.19 -9.91 -4.70
N ILE A 212 24.34 -10.13 -3.70
CA ILE A 212 23.13 -9.36 -3.40
C ILE A 212 23.09 -9.03 -1.91
N SER A 213 22.85 -7.75 -1.62
CA SER A 213 22.78 -7.18 -0.28
C SER A 213 21.34 -7.08 0.23
N SER A 214 21.18 -6.89 1.55
CA SER A 214 19.87 -6.59 2.15
C SER A 214 19.28 -5.27 1.63
N SER A 215 20.12 -4.31 1.25
CA SER A 215 19.69 -3.05 0.60
C SER A 215 19.01 -3.32 -0.75
N ASP A 216 19.56 -4.23 -1.57
CA ASP A 216 18.98 -4.59 -2.86
C ASP A 216 17.59 -5.22 -2.70
N ILE A 217 17.39 -6.01 -1.63
CA ILE A 217 16.09 -6.62 -1.32
C ILE A 217 15.07 -5.56 -0.91
N VAL A 218 15.47 -4.61 -0.05
CA VAL A 218 14.60 -3.49 0.35
C VAL A 218 14.20 -2.68 -0.88
N GLU A 219 15.15 -2.33 -1.74
CA GLU A 219 14.88 -1.58 -2.96
C GLU A 219 13.92 -2.30 -3.91
N ASP A 220 14.12 -3.60 -4.08
CA ASP A 220 13.27 -4.45 -4.93
C ASP A 220 11.83 -4.54 -4.40
N VAL A 221 11.66 -4.77 -3.09
CA VAL A 221 10.34 -4.75 -2.43
C VAL A 221 9.64 -3.41 -2.58
N LEU A 222 10.34 -2.30 -2.32
CA LEU A 222 9.77 -0.96 -2.45
C LEU A 222 9.40 -0.65 -3.91
N THR A 223 10.18 -1.12 -4.87
CA THR A 223 9.87 -0.98 -6.30
C THR A 223 8.63 -1.77 -6.69
N GLY A 224 8.50 -3.01 -6.21
CA GLY A 224 7.30 -3.81 -6.44
C GLY A 224 6.05 -3.20 -5.79
N LEU A 225 6.15 -2.67 -4.57
CA LEU A 225 5.03 -1.99 -3.89
C LEU A 225 4.62 -0.70 -4.61
N ALA A 226 5.58 0.03 -5.19
CA ALA A 226 5.27 1.19 -6.02
C ALA A 226 4.54 0.80 -7.32
N CYS A 227 4.91 -0.31 -7.97
CA CYS A 227 4.20 -0.82 -9.14
C CYS A 227 2.78 -1.27 -8.78
N TYR A 228 2.64 -1.97 -7.64
CA TYR A 228 1.35 -2.38 -7.08
C TYR A 228 0.42 -1.17 -6.85
N GLU A 229 0.90 -0.13 -6.17
CA GLU A 229 0.11 1.10 -5.92
C GLU A 229 -0.21 1.87 -7.21
N ARG A 230 0.53 1.65 -8.31
CA ARG A 230 0.22 2.26 -9.62
C ARG A 230 -0.68 1.39 -10.49
N GLU A 231 -1.00 0.16 -10.08
CA GLU A 231 -1.64 -0.86 -10.93
C GLU A 231 -0.86 -1.15 -12.23
N ASP A 232 0.46 -0.99 -12.20
CA ASP A 232 1.33 -1.23 -13.34
C ASP A 232 1.72 -2.71 -13.41
N ALA A 233 0.82 -3.52 -13.97
CA ALA A 233 1.01 -4.96 -14.10
C ALA A 233 2.22 -5.33 -14.96
N VAL A 234 2.50 -4.53 -16.00
CA VAL A 234 3.62 -4.76 -16.93
C VAL A 234 4.94 -4.50 -16.21
N ALA A 235 5.10 -3.34 -15.58
CA ALA A 235 6.32 -3.04 -14.84
C ALA A 235 6.56 -4.01 -13.68
N LEU A 236 5.50 -4.47 -13.00
CA LEU A 236 5.66 -5.48 -11.95
C LEU A 236 6.06 -6.85 -12.51
N GLN A 237 5.54 -7.26 -13.67
CA GLN A 237 5.93 -8.53 -14.31
C GLN A 237 7.36 -8.47 -14.84
N ASP A 238 7.78 -7.33 -15.40
CA ASP A 238 9.17 -7.11 -15.80
C ASP A 238 10.11 -7.17 -14.60
N LEU A 239 9.68 -6.65 -13.45
CA LEU A 239 10.43 -6.75 -12.19
C LEU A 239 10.46 -8.18 -11.64
N ILE A 240 9.36 -8.93 -11.74
CA ILE A 240 9.16 -10.28 -11.18
C ILE A 240 8.67 -11.22 -12.31
N PRO A 241 9.57 -11.74 -13.16
CA PRO A 241 9.17 -12.50 -14.35
C PRO A 241 8.60 -13.89 -14.06
N GLU A 242 8.98 -14.48 -12.92
CA GLU A 242 8.58 -15.83 -12.52
C GLU A 242 7.17 -15.81 -11.90
N ASP A 243 6.22 -16.48 -12.54
CA ASP A 243 4.79 -16.37 -12.17
C ASP A 243 4.49 -16.70 -10.70
N ALA A 244 5.14 -17.71 -10.14
CA ALA A 244 4.92 -18.12 -8.75
C ALA A 244 5.34 -17.00 -7.77
N TYR A 245 6.47 -16.35 -8.00
CA TYR A 245 6.90 -15.19 -7.22
C TYR A 245 6.01 -13.98 -7.47
N TYR A 246 5.59 -13.75 -8.72
CA TYR A 246 4.68 -12.65 -9.07
C TYR A 246 3.35 -12.77 -8.31
N ARG A 247 2.70 -13.94 -8.40
CA ARG A 247 1.44 -14.24 -7.70
C ARG A 247 1.61 -14.10 -6.19
N ASN A 248 2.71 -14.61 -5.64
CA ASN A 248 3.00 -14.51 -4.21
C ASN A 248 3.16 -13.05 -3.78
N PHE A 249 3.97 -12.27 -4.51
CA PHE A 249 4.20 -10.85 -4.23
C PHE A 249 2.88 -10.08 -4.26
N LEU A 250 2.06 -10.28 -5.29
CA LEU A 250 0.76 -9.60 -5.43
C LEU A 250 -0.16 -9.87 -4.22
N ASN A 251 -0.24 -11.11 -3.76
CA ASN A 251 -1.08 -11.49 -2.63
C ASN A 251 -0.52 -10.99 -1.28
N LEU A 252 0.80 -10.97 -1.11
CA LEU A 252 1.43 -10.36 0.07
C LEU A 252 1.26 -8.85 0.07
N ALA A 253 1.38 -8.18 -1.08
CA ALA A 253 1.16 -6.74 -1.21
C ALA A 253 -0.28 -6.36 -0.82
N ARG A 254 -1.27 -7.18 -1.19
CA ARG A 254 -2.66 -7.03 -0.70
C ARG A 254 -2.78 -7.20 0.80
N SER A 255 -2.13 -8.21 1.35
CA SER A 255 -2.12 -8.44 2.80
C SER A 255 -1.48 -7.24 3.55
N ILE A 256 -0.55 -6.53 2.91
CA ILE A 256 0.08 -5.30 3.41
C ILE A 256 -0.73 -4.03 3.11
N ALA A 257 -1.59 -4.01 2.09
CA ALA A 257 -2.42 -2.86 1.70
C ALA A 257 -3.51 -2.52 2.73
N PRO A 258 -3.92 -1.24 2.86
CA PRO A 258 -4.96 -0.80 3.79
C PRO A 258 -6.26 -1.60 3.63
N ASP A 259 -7.01 -1.77 4.71
CA ASP A 259 -8.34 -2.40 4.66
C ASP A 259 -9.42 -1.43 4.15
N GLY A 260 -9.14 -0.13 4.17
CA GLY A 260 -10.04 0.91 3.69
C GLY A 260 -11.04 1.42 4.73
N ASP A 261 -11.00 0.89 5.96
CA ASP A 261 -11.85 1.34 7.09
C ASP A 261 -11.00 1.76 8.29
N LEU A 262 -10.47 0.78 9.04
CA LEU A 262 -9.70 1.04 10.25
C LEU A 262 -8.26 1.41 9.93
N VAL A 263 -7.71 0.88 8.84
CA VAL A 263 -6.46 1.29 8.23
C VAL A 263 -6.75 1.80 6.84
N THR A 264 -6.57 3.10 6.63
CA THR A 264 -6.80 3.76 5.34
C THR A 264 -5.52 3.92 4.54
N GLN A 265 -4.35 3.93 5.20
CA GLN A 265 -3.06 4.08 4.51
C GLN A 265 -1.94 3.27 5.20
N VAL A 266 -1.04 2.74 4.37
CA VAL A 266 0.19 2.07 4.81
C VAL A 266 1.36 2.65 4.04
N GLY A 267 2.34 3.17 4.76
CA GLY A 267 3.43 3.96 4.21
C GLY A 267 4.79 3.35 4.41
N PHE A 268 5.66 3.50 3.42
CA PHE A 268 7.04 3.06 3.43
C PHE A 268 7.96 4.23 3.12
N THR A 269 8.97 4.47 3.96
CA THR A 269 10.03 5.44 3.70
C THR A 269 11.39 4.79 3.80
N ALA A 270 12.24 4.91 2.78
CA ALA A 270 13.62 4.43 2.81
C ALA A 270 14.60 5.54 2.40
N GLY A 271 15.82 5.47 2.93
CA GLY A 271 16.92 6.32 2.48
C GLY A 271 17.52 5.76 1.18
N VAL A 272 17.52 6.55 0.11
CA VAL A 272 18.18 6.20 -1.16
C VAL A 272 19.18 7.32 -1.49
N GLY A 273 20.43 7.14 -1.08
CA GLY A 273 21.46 8.19 -1.15
C GLY A 273 21.07 9.40 -0.31
N GLU A 274 21.08 10.61 -0.90
CA GLU A 274 20.67 11.86 -0.23
C GLU A 274 19.14 12.09 -0.26
N LYS A 275 18.35 11.24 -0.91
CA LYS A 275 16.90 11.43 -1.08
C LYS A 275 16.10 10.35 -0.36
N GLU A 276 14.98 10.75 0.22
CA GLU A 276 13.99 9.81 0.76
C GLU A 276 13.11 9.28 -0.36
N ARG A 277 12.97 7.95 -0.44
CA ARG A 277 11.93 7.31 -1.26
C ARG A 277 10.72 7.05 -0.37
N LYS A 278 9.55 7.55 -0.79
CA LYS A 278 8.27 7.40 -0.08
C LYS A 278 7.25 6.68 -0.94
N ILE A 279 6.63 5.64 -0.39
CA ILE A 279 5.54 4.89 -1.02
C ILE A 279 4.37 4.91 -0.06
N ALA A 280 3.19 5.28 -0.56
CA ALA A 280 1.98 5.36 0.23
C ALA A 280 0.94 4.44 -0.41
N LEU A 281 0.69 3.28 0.21
CA LEU A 281 -0.40 2.40 -0.20
C LEU A 281 -1.70 2.99 0.32
N ARG A 282 -2.61 3.33 -0.58
CA ARG A 282 -3.92 3.92 -0.25
C ARG A 282 -5.08 3.09 -0.77
N ARG A 283 -4.81 2.17 -1.70
CA ARG A 283 -5.86 1.33 -2.29
C ARG A 283 -6.27 0.21 -1.34
N PRO A 284 -7.56 0.06 -1.05
CA PRO A 284 -8.06 -1.05 -0.26
C PRO A 284 -7.78 -2.40 -0.93
N ARG A 285 -7.77 -3.44 -0.10
CA ARG A 285 -7.73 -4.84 -0.55
C ARG A 285 -8.89 -5.10 -1.54
N GLY A 286 -8.59 -5.61 -2.74
CA GLY A 286 -9.59 -6.03 -3.74
C GLY A 286 -9.74 -5.16 -5.01
N SER A 287 -9.11 -3.97 -5.06
CA SER A 287 -9.21 -3.07 -6.23
C SER A 287 -8.31 -3.44 -7.43
N THR A 288 -7.45 -4.46 -7.34
CA THR A 288 -6.39 -4.75 -8.31
C THR A 288 -6.78 -5.73 -9.42
N SER A 289 -8.00 -5.62 -9.96
CA SER A 289 -8.55 -6.58 -10.93
C SER A 289 -7.71 -6.76 -12.20
N LYS A 290 -7.01 -5.71 -12.66
CA LYS A 290 -6.16 -5.74 -13.86
C LYS A 290 -4.85 -6.52 -13.68
N MET A 291 -4.33 -6.55 -12.45
CA MET A 291 -3.09 -7.28 -12.15
C MET A 291 -3.34 -8.79 -12.08
N ILE A 292 -4.53 -9.19 -11.61
CA ILE A 292 -4.96 -10.60 -11.51
C ILE A 292 -5.07 -11.24 -12.88
N SER A 293 -5.73 -10.56 -13.83
CA SER A 293 -5.92 -11.11 -15.18
C SER A 293 -4.62 -11.45 -15.88
N HIS A 294 -3.52 -10.76 -15.52
CA HIS A 294 -2.20 -11.05 -16.04
C HIS A 294 -1.55 -12.28 -15.37
N ALA A 295 -1.86 -12.54 -14.10
CA ALA A 295 -1.27 -13.62 -13.29
C ALA A 295 -1.88 -15.01 -13.52
N THR A 296 -3.12 -15.06 -14.03
CA THR A 296 -3.98 -16.25 -14.11
C THR A 296 -4.16 -16.77 -15.55
N SER A 297 -3.24 -16.49 -16.49
CA SER A 297 -3.39 -16.91 -17.89
C SER A 297 -3.33 -18.43 -18.06
N LEU A 298 -4.47 -19.09 -17.89
CA LEU A 298 -4.68 -20.51 -18.15
C LEU A 298 -5.78 -20.67 -19.22
N GLU A 299 -5.59 -21.67 -20.09
CA GLU A 299 -6.62 -22.14 -21.02
C GLU A 299 -7.82 -22.73 -20.22
N ASP A 300 -9.04 -22.58 -20.71
CA ASP A 300 -10.32 -23.03 -20.11
C ASP A 300 -10.82 -22.31 -18.84
N VAL A 301 -10.42 -21.06 -18.62
CA VAL A 301 -10.94 -20.25 -17.51
C VAL A 301 -12.05 -19.32 -18.00
N ALA A 302 -13.23 -19.40 -17.38
CA ALA A 302 -14.35 -18.50 -17.70
C ALA A 302 -14.06 -17.07 -17.25
N ASP A 303 -14.57 -16.07 -17.97
CA ASP A 303 -14.39 -14.65 -17.63
C ASP A 303 -15.18 -14.20 -16.40
N GLU A 304 -16.25 -14.93 -16.04
CA GLU A 304 -17.11 -14.60 -14.91
C GLU A 304 -16.42 -14.91 -13.58
N ILE A 305 -16.36 -13.91 -12.70
CA ILE A 305 -15.82 -14.06 -11.36
C ILE A 305 -16.93 -14.59 -10.44
N VAL A 306 -16.61 -15.63 -9.69
CA VAL A 306 -17.46 -16.20 -8.65
C VAL A 306 -16.88 -15.86 -7.28
N GLU A 307 -17.75 -15.51 -6.34
CA GLU A 307 -17.41 -15.25 -4.95
C GLU A 307 -18.19 -16.20 -4.04
N ILE A 308 -17.49 -16.80 -3.09
CA ILE A 308 -18.06 -17.72 -2.10
C ILE A 308 -17.54 -17.38 -0.71
N GLU A 309 -18.38 -17.56 0.30
CA GLU A 309 -18.03 -17.43 1.70
C GLU A 309 -18.23 -18.75 2.41
N GLY A 310 -17.33 -19.09 3.34
CA GLY A 310 -17.45 -20.32 4.11
C GLY A 310 -16.23 -20.65 4.96
N LEU A 311 -16.25 -21.82 5.60
CA LEU A 311 -15.16 -22.30 6.44
C LEU A 311 -14.10 -23.04 5.61
N LEU A 312 -12.82 -22.68 5.76
CA LEU A 312 -11.71 -23.37 5.10
C LEU A 312 -11.37 -24.69 5.82
N GLN A 313 -11.87 -25.81 5.28
CA GLN A 313 -11.86 -27.12 5.95
C GLN A 313 -10.84 -28.13 5.41
N TYR A 314 -10.20 -27.88 4.26
CA TYR A 314 -9.26 -28.85 3.67
C TYR A 314 -8.09 -28.21 2.89
N ALA A 315 -6.86 -28.64 3.19
CA ALA A 315 -5.64 -28.35 2.45
C ALA A 315 -4.84 -29.66 2.39
N ASP A 316 -5.08 -30.47 1.35
CA ASP A 316 -4.38 -31.75 1.19
C ASP A 316 -2.97 -31.48 0.67
N SER A 317 -1.96 -31.71 1.51
CA SER A 317 -0.56 -31.55 1.12
C SER A 317 0.04 -32.81 0.48
N THR A 318 -0.75 -33.89 0.34
CA THR A 318 -0.30 -35.22 -0.10
C THR A 318 -0.55 -35.53 -1.58
N ARG A 319 -1.39 -34.73 -2.26
CA ARG A 319 -1.63 -34.82 -3.71
C ARG A 319 -0.86 -33.75 -4.48
N THR A 320 -0.51 -34.05 -5.72
CA THR A 320 0.18 -33.18 -6.68
C THR A 320 -0.62 -31.95 -7.10
N GLU A 321 -1.90 -31.86 -6.74
CA GLU A 321 -2.76 -30.72 -7.05
C GLU A 321 -3.05 -29.94 -5.76
N ASP A 322 -2.50 -28.73 -5.65
CA ASP A 322 -2.75 -27.80 -4.54
C ASP A 322 -4.23 -27.39 -4.53
N LYS A 323 -5.07 -28.18 -3.86
CA LYS A 323 -6.51 -27.98 -3.76
C LYS A 323 -6.93 -27.75 -2.33
N ILE A 324 -7.87 -26.82 -2.16
CA ILE A 324 -8.55 -26.58 -0.90
C ILE A 324 -10.05 -26.84 -1.02
N LYS A 325 -10.71 -26.99 0.14
CA LYS A 325 -12.17 -27.06 0.22
C LYS A 325 -12.72 -25.99 1.14
N VAL A 326 -13.73 -25.30 0.67
CA VAL A 326 -14.51 -24.32 1.44
C VAL A 326 -15.89 -24.93 1.67
N LEU A 327 -16.31 -25.04 2.93
CA LEU A 327 -17.69 -25.34 3.29
C LEU A 327 -18.47 -24.04 3.25
N ALA A 328 -19.23 -23.85 2.17
CA ALA A 328 -20.04 -22.66 1.98
C ALA A 328 -21.20 -22.60 2.99
N ASP A 329 -21.71 -21.40 3.21
CA ASP A 329 -22.82 -21.14 4.16
C ASP A 329 -24.12 -21.88 3.78
N ASP A 330 -24.28 -22.27 2.52
CA ASP A 330 -25.40 -23.10 2.04
C ASP A 330 -25.22 -24.61 2.34
N GLY A 331 -24.15 -24.97 3.07
CA GLY A 331 -23.80 -26.34 3.43
C GLY A 331 -23.09 -27.13 2.34
N LYS A 332 -22.84 -26.55 1.15
CA LYS A 332 -22.12 -27.24 0.08
C LYS A 332 -20.62 -27.09 0.22
N THR A 333 -19.89 -28.17 -0.04
CA THR A 333 -18.43 -28.15 -0.10
C THR A 333 -17.95 -27.83 -1.52
N ILE A 334 -17.24 -26.72 -1.67
CA ILE A 334 -16.70 -26.27 -2.95
C ILE A 334 -15.21 -26.55 -3.01
N THR A 335 -14.74 -27.16 -4.11
CA THR A 335 -13.31 -27.40 -4.34
C THR A 335 -12.69 -26.19 -5.04
N VAL A 336 -11.61 -25.68 -4.48
CA VAL A 336 -10.87 -24.53 -5.03
C VAL A 336 -9.45 -25.00 -5.38
N THR A 337 -9.02 -24.72 -6.61
CA THR A 337 -7.68 -25.02 -7.12
C THR A 337 -6.78 -23.81 -6.86
N VAL A 338 -5.65 -24.04 -6.21
CA VAL A 338 -4.68 -23.02 -5.81
C VAL A 338 -3.49 -23.09 -6.76
N LEU A 339 -3.09 -21.94 -7.30
CA LEU A 339 -1.90 -21.85 -8.15
C LEU A 339 -0.62 -21.84 -7.31
N GLU A 340 0.46 -22.29 -7.92
CA GLU A 340 1.80 -22.15 -7.36
C GLU A 340 2.08 -20.68 -7.04
N GLY A 341 2.62 -20.43 -5.85
CA GLY A 341 2.83 -19.09 -5.30
C GLY A 341 1.90 -18.73 -4.15
N MET A 342 0.79 -19.47 -3.96
CA MET A 342 -0.29 -19.05 -3.05
C MET A 342 -0.47 -19.97 -1.84
N MET A 343 -0.18 -21.27 -1.95
CA MET A 343 -0.54 -22.24 -0.92
C MET A 343 0.16 -21.98 0.42
N ALA A 344 1.49 -21.81 0.41
CA ALA A 344 2.29 -21.69 1.63
C ALA A 344 2.01 -20.42 2.45
N ASP A 345 2.01 -19.26 1.79
CA ASP A 345 2.06 -17.96 2.46
C ASP A 345 0.70 -17.28 2.59
N ILE A 346 -0.26 -17.66 1.74
CA ILE A 346 -1.58 -16.99 1.62
C ILE A 346 -2.69 -17.91 2.12
N VAL A 347 -2.76 -19.15 1.62
CA VAL A 347 -3.87 -20.06 1.92
C VAL A 347 -3.71 -20.77 3.26
N ARG A 348 -2.54 -21.38 3.51
CA ARG A 348 -2.28 -22.18 4.74
C ARG A 348 -2.49 -21.38 6.04
N PRO A 349 -2.12 -20.09 6.14
CA PRO A 349 -2.38 -19.31 7.36
C PRO A 349 -3.87 -19.08 7.67
N LEU A 350 -4.77 -19.30 6.70
CA LEU A 350 -6.21 -19.14 6.84
C LEU A 350 -6.92 -20.45 7.22
N TRP A 351 -6.15 -21.50 7.51
CA TRP A 351 -6.70 -22.80 7.91
C TRP A 351 -7.67 -22.68 9.09
N ASP A 352 -8.81 -23.38 8.99
CA ASP A 352 -9.85 -23.40 10.02
C ASP A 352 -10.43 -22.00 10.33
N ARG A 353 -10.35 -21.09 9.35
CA ARG A 353 -10.97 -19.76 9.42
C ARG A 353 -12.10 -19.63 8.41
N ARG A 354 -13.04 -18.74 8.72
CA ARG A 354 -14.03 -18.29 7.76
C ARG A 354 -13.36 -17.38 6.74
N VAL A 355 -13.58 -17.66 5.48
CA VAL A 355 -12.90 -16.99 4.37
C VAL A 355 -13.90 -16.60 3.29
N ARG A 356 -13.60 -15.51 2.60
CA ARG A 356 -14.18 -15.18 1.31
C ARG A 356 -13.19 -15.58 0.24
N VAL A 357 -13.64 -16.39 -0.72
CA VAL A 357 -12.87 -16.82 -1.87
C VAL A 357 -13.48 -16.19 -3.11
N ARG A 358 -12.63 -15.54 -3.90
CA ARG A 358 -12.96 -14.99 -5.20
C ARG A 358 -12.10 -15.67 -6.25
N GLY A 359 -12.70 -16.05 -7.36
CA GLY A 359 -11.98 -16.76 -8.40
C GLY A 359 -12.84 -17.00 -9.62
N LYS A 360 -12.33 -17.78 -10.57
CA LYS A 360 -13.02 -18.08 -11.82
C LYS A 360 -13.47 -19.54 -11.86
N PRO A 361 -14.61 -19.88 -12.45
CA PRO A 361 -15.00 -21.26 -12.69
C PRO A 361 -13.89 -22.02 -13.42
N TYR A 362 -13.48 -23.17 -12.85
CA TYR A 362 -12.44 -24.01 -13.43
C TYR A 362 -12.74 -25.48 -13.17
N ARG A 363 -12.93 -26.24 -14.25
CA ARG A 363 -13.37 -27.65 -14.21
C ARG A 363 -14.67 -27.81 -13.38
N LYS A 364 -14.64 -28.56 -12.28
CA LYS A 364 -15.78 -28.79 -11.36
C LYS A 364 -15.73 -27.93 -10.09
N GLY A 365 -14.92 -26.87 -10.09
CA GLY A 365 -14.70 -26.02 -8.94
C GLY A 365 -14.32 -24.60 -9.34
N ILE A 366 -13.51 -23.95 -8.51
CA ILE A 366 -13.06 -22.58 -8.71
C ILE A 366 -11.53 -22.58 -8.81
N LEU A 367 -10.96 -21.78 -9.71
CA LEU A 367 -9.55 -21.41 -9.71
C LEU A 367 -9.38 -20.18 -8.83
N LEU A 368 -8.53 -20.27 -7.82
CA LEU A 368 -8.34 -19.22 -6.84
C LEU A 368 -7.68 -17.98 -7.45
N ASP A 369 -8.34 -16.83 -7.35
CA ASP A 369 -7.73 -15.53 -7.60
C ASP A 369 -7.39 -14.82 -6.28
N GLU A 370 -8.34 -14.80 -5.33
CA GLU A 370 -8.20 -14.12 -4.05
C GLU A 370 -8.85 -14.92 -2.91
N ILE A 371 -8.22 -14.92 -1.74
CA ILE A 371 -8.77 -15.47 -0.50
C ILE A 371 -8.42 -14.54 0.66
N TYR A 372 -9.39 -14.27 1.53
CA TYR A 372 -9.17 -13.45 2.71
C TYR A 372 -10.08 -13.89 3.86
N PRO A 373 -9.63 -13.72 5.11
CA PRO A 373 -10.47 -14.00 6.27
C PRO A 373 -11.63 -13.02 6.33
N ILE A 374 -12.77 -13.49 6.83
CA ILE A 374 -13.92 -12.65 7.18
C ILE A 374 -14.01 -12.66 8.70
N ASP A 375 -13.99 -11.48 9.30
CA ASP A 375 -14.26 -11.34 10.74
C ASP A 375 -15.77 -11.50 10.96
N GLU A 376 -16.16 -12.34 11.93
CA GLU A 376 -17.56 -12.54 12.34
C GLU A 376 -18.12 -11.38 13.18
#